data_AF-A0A699TPP9-F1
#
_entry.id   AF-A0A699TPP9-F1
#
_cell.length_a   1.000
_cell.length_b   1.000
_cell.length_c   1.000
_cell.angle_alpha   90.00
_cell.angle_beta   90.00
_cell.angle_gamma   90.00
#
_symmetry.space_group_name_H-M   'P 1'
#
loop_
_entity.id
_entity.type
_entity.pdbx_description
1 polymer ?
#
loop_
_entity_poly.entity_id
_entity_poly.type
_entity_poly.pdbx_seq_one_letter_code
_entity_poly.pdbx_strand_id
1 'polypeptide(L)'
;MDYKFTAGCEAVFDKIARGQQTYQQFVPMFDQNLLGWVAAADQLTPDRAELQKRFVGQFEGAEMLLGTGKNGPYILHAEKYYNLPEGISPAQLSEAQAQDLITQRRASAPREVGLHEGKPVVVGQGPKGVYLKWREQYFNVPAGISAAAVTPALAVNYLIKAQAEAAKNVLATVGKYTIGRN
;
A
#
# COMPACT_ATOMS: atom_id res chain seq x y z
N MET A 1 -1.78 24.41 13.90
CA MET A 1 -2.33 24.63 15.25
C MET A 1 -2.89 26.03 15.25
N ASP A 2 -4.18 26.22 15.51
CA ASP A 2 -4.78 27.56 15.51
C ASP A 2 -4.49 28.27 16.84
N TYR A 3 -3.53 29.19 16.82
CA TYR A 3 -3.07 29.90 18.03
C TYR A 3 -4.12 30.88 18.59
N LYS A 4 -5.09 31.32 17.77
CA LYS A 4 -6.16 32.24 18.21
C LYS A 4 -7.22 31.50 19.03
N PHE A 5 -7.54 30.26 18.67
CA PHE A 5 -8.45 29.39 19.42
C PHE A 5 -7.93 29.11 20.84
N THR A 6 -6.67 28.68 20.96
CA THR A 6 -6.06 28.38 22.26
C THR A 6 -5.98 29.62 23.16
N ALA A 7 -5.59 30.77 22.61
CA ALA A 7 -5.56 32.04 23.34
C ALA A 7 -6.96 32.50 23.78
N GLY A 8 -7.99 32.26 22.97
CA GLY A 8 -9.38 32.55 23.31
C GLY A 8 -9.90 31.70 24.47
N CYS A 9 -9.62 30.39 24.45
CA CYS A 9 -9.97 29.49 25.54
C CYS A 9 -9.27 29.86 26.85
N GLU A 10 -7.96 30.14 26.82
CA GLU A 10 -7.23 30.57 28.02
C GLU A 10 -7.77 31.87 28.60
N ALA A 11 -8.12 32.85 27.77
CA ALA A 11 -8.68 34.12 28.25
C ALA A 11 -10.02 33.94 28.97
N VAL A 12 -10.81 32.92 28.61
CA VAL A 12 -12.06 32.60 29.30
C VAL A 12 -11.80 31.81 30.59
N PHE A 13 -10.87 30.85 30.57
CA PHE A 13 -10.46 30.12 31.77
C PHE A 13 -9.87 31.05 32.84
N ASP A 14 -9.10 32.06 32.43
CA ASP A 14 -8.52 33.05 33.33
C ASP A 14 -9.60 33.93 34.01
N LYS A 15 -10.67 34.28 33.29
CA LYS A 15 -11.83 35.00 33.86
C LYS A 15 -12.63 34.15 34.83
N ILE A 16 -12.75 32.84 34.58
CA ILE A 16 -13.38 31.90 35.52
C ILE A 16 -12.53 31.77 36.79
N ALA A 17 -11.20 31.69 36.65
CA ALA A 17 -10.27 31.64 37.79
C ALA A 17 -10.34 32.92 38.66
N ARG A 18 -10.63 34.08 38.05
CA ARG A 18 -10.86 35.35 38.75
C ARG A 18 -12.28 35.53 39.31
N GLY A 19 -13.15 34.53 39.16
CA GLY A 19 -14.55 34.58 39.61
C GLY A 19 -15.43 35.57 38.83
N GLN A 20 -14.95 36.09 37.70
CA GLN A 20 -15.68 37.07 36.87
C GLN A 20 -16.69 36.40 35.93
N GLN A 21 -16.55 35.10 35.70
CA GLN A 21 -17.49 34.28 34.95
C GLN A 21 -17.66 32.92 35.62
N THR A 22 -18.83 32.30 35.44
CA THR A 22 -19.12 30.96 35.96
C THR A 22 -19.04 29.91 34.85
N TYR A 23 -18.60 28.70 35.18
CA TYR A 23 -18.55 27.58 34.23
C TYR A 23 -19.91 27.30 33.56
N GLN A 24 -21.01 27.49 34.30
CA GLN A 24 -22.38 27.35 33.78
C GLN A 24 -22.76 28.37 32.70
N GLN A 25 -22.05 29.50 32.60
CA GLN A 25 -22.23 30.49 31.53
C GLN A 25 -21.35 30.21 30.31
N PHE A 26 -20.26 29.46 30.49
CA PHE A 26 -19.33 29.10 29.43
C PHE A 26 -19.80 27.91 28.60
N VAL A 27 -20.30 26.85 29.24
CA VAL A 27 -20.74 25.62 28.54
C VAL A 27 -21.78 25.90 27.44
N PRO A 28 -22.82 26.73 27.65
CA PRO A 28 -23.80 27.03 26.61
C PRO A 28 -23.19 27.82 25.44
N MET A 29 -22.27 28.74 25.73
CA MET A 29 -21.55 29.52 24.71
C MET A 29 -20.61 28.62 23.89
N PHE A 30 -19.95 27.67 24.55
CA PHE A 30 -19.06 26.70 23.92
C PHE A 30 -19.85 25.74 23.02
N ASP A 31 -20.95 25.15 23.51
CA ASP A 31 -21.78 24.23 22.73
C ASP A 31 -22.45 24.90 21.52
N GLN A 32 -22.98 26.12 21.68
CA GLN A 32 -23.62 26.84 20.56
C GLN A 32 -22.65 27.15 19.43
N ASN A 33 -21.37 27.43 19.74
CA ASN A 33 -20.36 27.80 18.75
C ASN A 33 -19.43 26.64 18.36
N LEU A 34 -19.53 25.48 19.03
CA LEU A 34 -18.67 24.32 18.82
C LEU A 34 -18.68 23.88 17.35
N LEU A 35 -19.88 23.77 16.77
CA LEU A 35 -20.07 23.35 15.38
C LEU A 35 -19.42 24.33 14.39
N GLY A 36 -19.49 25.63 14.66
CA GLY A 36 -18.87 26.65 13.81
C GLY A 36 -17.35 26.61 13.88
N TRP A 37 -16.78 26.37 15.07
CA TRP A 37 -15.34 26.24 15.24
C TRP A 37 -14.79 24.92 14.69
N VAL A 38 -15.52 23.82 14.82
CA VAL A 38 -15.17 22.54 14.20
C VAL A 38 -15.23 22.67 12.67
N ALA A 39 -16.26 23.33 12.12
CA ALA A 39 -16.36 23.57 10.68
C ALA A 39 -15.24 24.50 10.16
N ALA A 40 -14.86 25.53 10.92
CA ALA A 40 -13.73 26.39 10.57
C ALA A 40 -12.39 25.67 10.67
N ALA A 41 -12.22 24.80 11.68
CA ALA A 41 -11.04 23.97 11.82
C ALA A 41 -10.91 22.98 10.66
N ASP A 42 -12.01 22.34 10.26
CA ASP A 42 -12.08 21.44 9.11
C ASP A 42 -11.62 22.14 7.82
N GLN A 43 -12.04 23.40 7.59
CA GLN A 43 -11.60 24.21 6.46
C GLN A 43 -10.11 24.61 6.50
N LEU A 44 -9.53 24.74 7.71
CA LEU A 44 -8.13 25.15 7.92
C LEU A 44 -7.16 23.96 7.93
N THR A 45 -7.66 22.74 8.10
CA THR A 45 -6.91 21.51 7.89
C THR A 45 -7.28 20.90 6.54
N PRO A 46 -6.54 21.19 5.47
CA PRO A 46 -6.51 20.28 4.33
C PRO A 46 -6.27 18.86 4.85
N ASP A 47 -6.91 17.88 4.20
CA ASP A 47 -6.83 16.47 4.52
C ASP A 47 -5.40 16.12 4.99
N ARG A 48 -5.29 15.68 6.26
CA ARG A 48 -4.00 15.49 6.95
C ARG A 48 -3.05 14.57 6.17
N ALA A 49 -3.57 13.76 5.23
CA ALA A 49 -2.79 12.90 4.36
C ALA A 49 -2.05 13.65 3.23
N GLU A 50 -2.57 14.79 2.78
CA GLU A 50 -1.94 15.58 1.70
C GLU A 50 -0.80 16.47 2.20
N LEU A 51 -0.88 16.93 3.45
CA LEU A 51 0.08 17.88 4.04
C LEU A 51 1.46 17.31 4.41
N GLN A 52 1.71 16.01 4.25
CA GLN A 52 2.98 15.39 4.62
C GLN A 52 3.68 14.67 3.46
N LYS A 53 3.54 15.18 2.23
CA LYS A 53 4.41 14.75 1.14
C LYS A 53 5.77 15.45 1.26
N ARG A 54 6.77 14.75 1.77
CA ARG A 54 8.15 15.24 1.87
C ARG A 54 8.90 14.94 0.58
N PHE A 55 9.50 15.94 -0.04
CA PHE A 55 10.42 15.73 -1.15
C PHE A 55 11.66 14.95 -0.70
N VAL A 56 11.98 13.86 -1.39
CA VAL A 56 13.15 13.02 -1.11
C VAL A 56 14.26 13.25 -2.14
N GLY A 57 13.90 13.45 -3.40
CA GLY A 57 14.85 13.64 -4.50
C GLY A 57 14.17 13.49 -5.85
N GLN A 58 14.96 13.38 -6.92
CA GLN A 58 14.48 13.13 -8.28
C GLN A 58 15.08 11.85 -8.84
N PHE A 59 14.28 11.08 -9.55
CA PHE A 59 14.73 9.87 -10.22
C PHE A 59 14.12 9.82 -11.63
N GLU A 60 14.93 9.55 -12.64
CA GLU A 60 14.48 9.44 -14.05
C GLU A 60 13.62 10.62 -14.55
N GLY A 61 13.91 11.84 -14.08
CA GLY A 61 13.19 13.05 -14.48
C GLY A 61 11.83 13.26 -13.81
N ALA A 62 11.46 12.43 -12.83
CA ALA A 62 10.28 12.61 -11.99
C ALA A 62 10.65 12.73 -10.50
N GLU A 63 9.86 13.49 -9.76
CA GLU A 63 10.07 13.71 -8.32
C GLU A 63 9.69 12.47 -7.51
N MET A 64 10.46 12.22 -6.45
CA MET A 64 10.17 11.22 -5.43
C MET A 64 9.62 11.92 -4.18
N LEU A 65 8.34 11.68 -3.90
CA LEU A 65 7.63 12.27 -2.76
C LEU A 65 7.30 11.19 -1.74
N LEU A 66 7.77 11.35 -0.51
CA LEU A 66 7.44 10.47 0.61
C LEU A 66 6.15 10.94 1.25
N GLY A 67 5.11 10.09 1.29
CA GLY A 67 3.85 10.36 1.95
C GLY A 67 3.45 9.26 2.93
N THR A 68 2.38 9.50 3.68
CA THR A 68 1.78 8.53 4.60
C THR A 68 0.35 8.25 4.16
N GLY A 69 0.01 6.98 3.92
CA GLY A 69 -1.33 6.56 3.48
C GLY A 69 -1.91 5.46 4.36
N LYS A 70 -3.09 4.95 3.96
CA LYS A 70 -3.79 3.87 4.67
C LYS A 70 -2.95 2.59 4.87
N ASN A 71 -2.01 2.33 3.97
CA ASN A 71 -1.15 1.14 3.97
C ASN A 71 0.24 1.41 4.58
N GLY A 72 0.41 2.53 5.28
CA GLY A 72 1.69 2.97 5.83
C GLY A 72 2.44 3.98 4.93
N PRO A 73 3.72 4.27 5.25
CA PRO A 73 4.54 5.20 4.49
C PRO A 73 4.86 4.67 3.09
N TYR A 74 4.86 5.56 2.11
CA TYR A 74 5.09 5.24 0.70
C TYR A 74 5.92 6.32 -0.01
N ILE A 75 6.61 5.94 -1.09
CA ILE A 75 7.21 6.85 -2.06
C ILE A 75 6.29 6.93 -3.27
N LEU A 76 5.92 8.14 -3.66
CA LEU A 76 5.25 8.46 -4.92
C LEU A 76 6.32 8.87 -5.92
N HIS A 77 6.39 8.16 -7.04
CA HIS A 77 7.30 8.44 -8.16
C HIS A 77 6.58 8.15 -9.46
N ALA A 78 6.57 9.12 -10.39
CA ALA A 78 5.91 9.00 -11.70
C ALA A 78 4.47 8.41 -11.61
N GLU A 79 3.65 9.00 -10.74
CA GLU A 79 2.25 8.60 -10.49
C GLU A 79 2.05 7.18 -9.91
N LYS A 80 3.14 6.51 -9.50
CA LYS A 80 3.11 5.17 -8.88
C LYS A 80 3.50 5.23 -7.42
N TYR A 81 2.83 4.40 -6.62
CA TYR A 81 3.03 4.29 -5.18
C TYR A 81 3.89 3.08 -4.84
N TYR A 82 4.95 3.32 -4.08
CA TYR A 82 5.91 2.31 -3.64
C TYR A 82 5.95 2.28 -2.11
N ASN A 83 5.31 1.29 -1.50
CA ASN A 83 5.25 1.17 -0.04
C ASN A 83 6.63 0.86 0.55
N LEU A 84 6.97 1.53 1.65
CA LEU A 84 8.19 1.22 2.38
C LEU A 84 8.06 -0.13 3.12
N PRO A 85 9.13 -0.93 3.19
CA PRO A 85 9.15 -2.13 4.04
C PRO A 85 9.12 -1.77 5.53
N GLU A 86 8.63 -2.70 6.34
CA GLU A 86 8.64 -2.56 7.79
C GLU A 86 10.08 -2.47 8.31
N GLY A 87 10.37 -1.44 9.12
CA GLY A 87 11.70 -1.21 9.70
C GLY A 87 12.49 -0.03 9.10
N ILE A 88 12.09 0.50 7.93
CA ILE A 88 12.67 1.74 7.41
C ILE A 88 11.89 2.93 7.96
N SER A 89 12.57 3.80 8.71
CA SER A 89 11.97 5.03 9.21
C SER A 89 11.80 6.03 8.08
N PRO A 90 10.57 6.52 7.79
CA PRO A 90 10.33 7.51 6.74
C PRO A 90 11.17 8.78 6.95
N ALA A 91 11.45 9.15 8.19
CA ALA A 91 12.29 10.30 8.52
C ALA A 91 13.75 10.16 8.01
N GLN A 92 14.30 8.94 7.98
CA GLN A 92 15.71 8.67 7.66
C GLN A 92 15.91 8.13 6.24
N LEU A 93 14.84 7.96 5.47
CA LEU A 93 14.92 7.48 4.09
C LEU A 93 15.80 8.42 3.25
N SER A 94 16.89 7.86 2.70
CA SER A 94 17.77 8.57 1.77
C SER A 94 17.30 8.44 0.32
N GLU A 95 17.77 9.34 -0.55
CA GLU A 95 17.47 9.30 -1.97
C GLU A 95 17.91 7.97 -2.61
N ALA A 96 19.13 7.50 -2.33
CA ALA A 96 19.65 6.24 -2.86
C ALA A 96 18.79 5.03 -2.44
N GLN A 97 18.30 5.01 -1.18
CA GLN A 97 17.40 3.96 -0.71
C GLN A 97 16.04 4.02 -1.42
N ALA A 98 15.52 5.22 -1.68
CA ALA A 98 14.28 5.39 -2.43
C ALA A 98 14.43 4.87 -3.88
N GLN A 99 15.54 5.21 -4.55
CA GLN A 99 15.84 4.75 -5.91
C GLN A 99 15.96 3.22 -6.00
N ASP A 100 16.70 2.62 -5.06
CA ASP A 100 16.86 1.16 -4.97
C ASP A 100 15.50 0.47 -4.74
N LEU A 101 14.68 1.00 -3.82
CA LEU A 101 13.35 0.47 -3.55
C LEU A 101 12.44 0.54 -4.78
N ILE A 102 12.44 1.67 -5.50
CA ILE A 102 11.67 1.82 -6.74
C ILE A 102 12.13 0.79 -7.77
N THR A 103 13.45 0.62 -7.95
CA THR A 103 14.04 -0.32 -8.92
C THR A 103 13.66 -1.77 -8.60
N GLN A 104 13.82 -2.18 -7.34
CA GLN A 104 13.45 -3.52 -6.88
C GLN A 104 11.96 -3.80 -7.06
N ARG A 105 11.10 -2.85 -6.66
CA ARG A 105 9.64 -3.03 -6.78
C ARG A 105 9.18 -3.08 -8.22
N ARG A 106 9.81 -2.33 -9.13
CA ARG A 106 9.55 -2.43 -10.58
C ARG A 106 10.00 -3.77 -11.14
N ALA A 107 11.14 -4.31 -10.70
CA ALA A 107 11.64 -5.61 -11.13
C ALA A 107 10.74 -6.77 -10.65
N SER A 108 10.14 -6.65 -9.47
CA SER A 108 9.17 -7.61 -8.92
C SER A 108 7.73 -7.41 -9.41
N ALA A 109 7.46 -6.35 -10.18
CA ALA A 109 6.12 -6.05 -10.67
C ALA A 109 5.66 -7.17 -11.63
N PRO A 110 4.36 -7.52 -11.62
CA PRO A 110 3.84 -8.53 -12.52
C PRO A 110 4.00 -8.09 -13.97
N ARG A 111 4.60 -8.95 -14.80
CA ARG A 111 4.92 -8.68 -16.20
C ARG A 111 4.29 -9.74 -17.10
N GLU A 112 3.80 -9.31 -18.26
CA GLU A 112 3.37 -10.22 -19.32
C GLU A 112 4.60 -10.82 -20.03
N VAL A 113 4.72 -12.14 -20.00
CA VAL A 113 5.87 -12.87 -20.61
C VAL A 113 5.56 -13.43 -21.98
N GLY A 114 4.28 -13.61 -22.32
CA GLY A 114 3.87 -14.11 -23.63
C GLY A 114 2.43 -14.57 -23.68
N LEU A 115 2.07 -15.20 -24.80
CA LEU A 115 0.74 -15.75 -25.05
C LEU A 115 0.81 -17.27 -25.00
N HIS A 116 -0.09 -17.89 -24.24
CA HIS A 116 -0.30 -19.33 -24.22
C HIS A 116 -1.77 -19.63 -24.52
N GLU A 117 -2.01 -20.41 -25.58
CA GLU A 117 -3.36 -20.69 -26.11
C GLU A 117 -4.20 -19.42 -26.36
N GLY A 118 -3.57 -18.38 -26.92
CA GLY A 118 -4.21 -17.10 -27.23
C GLY A 118 -4.52 -16.22 -26.01
N LYS A 119 -4.08 -16.58 -24.80
CA LYS A 119 -4.27 -15.77 -23.59
C LYS A 119 -2.95 -15.34 -22.96
N PRO A 120 -2.88 -14.15 -22.34
CA PRO A 120 -1.64 -13.64 -21.75
C PRO A 120 -1.23 -14.48 -20.53
N VAL A 121 0.06 -14.75 -20.45
CA VAL A 121 0.73 -15.33 -19.28
C VAL A 121 1.45 -14.22 -18.56
N VAL A 122 1.13 -14.05 -17.27
CA VAL A 122 1.72 -13.03 -16.40
C VAL A 122 2.66 -13.70 -15.42
N VAL A 123 3.91 -13.27 -15.34
CA VAL A 123 4.84 -13.65 -14.27
C VAL A 123 4.75 -12.62 -13.14
N GLY A 124 4.75 -13.07 -11.89
CA GLY A 124 4.79 -12.20 -10.72
C GLY A 124 5.62 -12.81 -9.60
N GLN A 125 5.95 -12.00 -8.59
CA GLN A 125 6.64 -12.45 -7.39
C GLN A 125 5.71 -12.36 -6.19
N GLY A 126 5.53 -13.47 -5.48
CA GLY A 126 4.70 -13.57 -4.28
C GLY A 126 5.48 -14.08 -3.07
N PRO A 127 4.81 -14.23 -1.90
CA PRO A 127 5.45 -14.72 -0.68
C PRO A 127 6.00 -16.15 -0.79
N LYS A 128 5.44 -16.96 -1.70
CA LYS A 128 5.86 -18.35 -1.96
C LYS A 128 6.89 -18.49 -3.09
N GLY A 129 7.40 -17.38 -3.62
CA GLY A 129 8.30 -17.36 -4.78
C GLY A 129 7.65 -16.80 -6.04
N VAL A 130 8.31 -17.02 -7.17
CA VAL A 130 7.86 -16.55 -8.49
C VAL A 130 6.73 -17.43 -8.98
N TYR A 131 5.65 -16.82 -9.45
CA TYR A 131 4.48 -17.52 -9.97
C TYR A 131 4.15 -17.07 -11.39
N LEU A 132 3.54 -17.98 -12.14
CA LEU A 132 2.92 -17.73 -13.43
C LEU A 132 1.41 -17.73 -13.24
N LYS A 133 0.76 -16.64 -13.61
CA LYS A 133 -0.69 -16.52 -13.68
C LYS A 133 -1.12 -16.69 -15.14
N TRP A 134 -1.99 -17.64 -15.37
CA TRP A 134 -2.65 -17.84 -16.65
C TRP A 134 -4.15 -18.03 -16.40
N ARG A 135 -4.97 -17.13 -16.95
CA ARG A 135 -6.41 -17.03 -16.61
C ARG A 135 -6.59 -16.79 -15.10
N GLU A 136 -7.29 -17.70 -14.42
CA GLU A 136 -7.49 -17.70 -12.97
C GLU A 136 -6.59 -18.71 -12.24
N GLN A 137 -5.69 -19.37 -12.97
CA GLN A 137 -4.79 -20.38 -12.43
C GLN A 137 -3.43 -19.78 -12.11
N TYR A 138 -2.86 -20.22 -10.99
CA TYR A 138 -1.54 -19.82 -10.51
C TYR A 138 -0.65 -21.04 -10.45
N PHE A 139 0.52 -20.95 -11.08
CA PHE A 139 1.50 -22.01 -11.14
C PHE A 139 2.80 -21.52 -10.52
N ASN A 140 3.37 -22.30 -9.60
CA ASN A 140 4.61 -21.91 -8.94
C ASN A 140 5.81 -22.27 -9.83
N VAL A 141 6.76 -21.35 -9.96
CA VAL A 141 8.02 -21.60 -10.65
C VAL A 141 9.04 -22.13 -9.63
N PRO A 142 9.94 -23.06 -10.01
CA PRO A 142 10.96 -23.58 -9.10
C PRO A 142 11.80 -22.48 -8.44
N ALA A 143 12.19 -22.72 -7.18
CA ALA A 143 13.03 -21.80 -6.42
C ALA A 143 14.39 -21.59 -7.11
N GLY A 144 14.85 -20.34 -7.15
CA GLY A 144 16.13 -19.95 -7.76
C GLY A 144 16.00 -19.22 -9.10
N ILE A 145 14.80 -19.14 -9.68
CA ILE A 145 14.52 -18.37 -10.89
C ILE A 145 13.89 -17.03 -10.50
N SER A 146 14.45 -15.91 -10.95
CA SER A 146 13.87 -14.58 -10.77
C SER A 146 12.78 -14.32 -11.81
N ALA A 147 11.78 -13.50 -11.48
CA ALA A 147 10.71 -13.14 -12.42
C ALA A 147 11.25 -12.53 -13.73
N ALA A 148 12.39 -11.83 -13.67
CA ALA A 148 13.06 -11.24 -14.82
C ALA A 148 13.73 -12.27 -15.75
N ALA A 149 14.14 -13.43 -15.23
CA ALA A 149 14.79 -14.49 -16.01
C ALA A 149 13.81 -15.38 -16.78
N VAL A 150 12.50 -15.22 -16.54
CA VAL A 150 11.47 -16.06 -17.17
C VAL A 150 11.23 -15.61 -18.61
N THR A 151 11.71 -16.42 -19.56
CA THR A 151 11.43 -16.24 -20.98
C THR A 151 10.07 -16.84 -21.36
N PRO A 152 9.45 -16.39 -22.48
CA PRO A 152 8.17 -16.95 -22.94
C PRO A 152 8.22 -18.47 -23.11
N ALA A 153 9.31 -19.00 -23.66
CA ALA A 153 9.49 -20.43 -23.87
C ALA A 153 9.56 -21.21 -22.54
N LEU A 154 10.28 -20.68 -21.55
CA LEU A 154 10.34 -21.29 -20.22
C LEU A 154 8.97 -21.23 -19.52
N ALA A 155 8.25 -20.12 -19.61
CA ALA A 155 6.93 -19.96 -19.03
C ALA A 155 5.93 -21.01 -19.56
N VAL A 156 5.91 -21.23 -20.87
CA VAL A 156 5.05 -22.26 -21.50
C VAL A 156 5.43 -23.66 -21.02
N ASN A 157 6.72 -23.97 -20.93
CA ASN A 157 7.18 -25.27 -20.42
C ASN A 157 6.73 -25.52 -18.97
N TYR A 158 6.80 -24.50 -18.11
CA TYR A 158 6.31 -24.60 -16.73
C TYR A 158 4.79 -24.75 -16.66
N LEU A 159 4.04 -24.04 -17.51
CA LEU A 159 2.59 -24.19 -17.60
C LEU A 159 2.17 -25.61 -17.97
N ILE A 160 2.79 -26.20 -19.01
CA ILE A 160 2.46 -27.56 -19.47
C ILE A 160 2.78 -28.58 -18.37
N LYS A 161 3.96 -28.48 -17.74
CA LYS A 161 4.34 -29.36 -16.64
C LYS A 161 3.37 -29.27 -15.47
N ALA A 162 3.02 -28.05 -15.07
CA ALA A 162 2.15 -27.83 -13.94
C ALA A 162 0.69 -28.22 -14.21
N GLN A 163 0.19 -28.07 -15.44
CA GLN A 163 -1.11 -28.61 -15.86
C GLN A 163 -1.13 -30.14 -15.83
N ALA A 164 -0.04 -30.81 -16.26
CA ALA A 164 0.07 -32.27 -16.19
C ALA A 164 0.09 -32.79 -14.74
N GLU A 165 0.81 -32.12 -13.84
CA GLU A 165 0.82 -32.46 -12.41
C GLU A 165 -0.54 -32.21 -11.76
N ALA A 166 -1.21 -31.10 -12.09
CA ALA A 166 -2.55 -30.81 -11.61
C ALA A 166 -3.55 -31.91 -12.05
N ALA A 167 -3.51 -32.34 -13.32
CA ALA A 167 -4.35 -33.41 -13.83
C ALA A 167 -4.08 -34.75 -13.09
N LYS A 168 -2.81 -35.08 -12.83
CA LYS A 168 -2.43 -36.28 -12.08
C LYS A 168 -2.95 -36.27 -10.64
N ASN A 169 -2.89 -35.12 -9.96
CA ASN A 169 -3.39 -34.97 -8.60
C ASN A 169 -4.92 -35.06 -8.53
N VAL A 170 -5.65 -34.52 -9.52
CA VAL A 170 -7.11 -34.66 -9.61
C VAL A 170 -7.50 -36.13 -9.80
N LEU A 171 -6.85 -36.83 -10.74
CA LEU A 171 -7.06 -38.26 -10.97
C LEU A 171 -6.76 -39.12 -9.74
N ALA A 172 -5.69 -38.81 -9.00
CA ALA A 172 -5.33 -39.51 -7.77
C ALA A 172 -6.35 -39.28 -6.63
N THR A 173 -6.93 -38.09 -6.54
CA THR A 173 -7.96 -37.77 -5.54
C THR A 173 -9.30 -38.45 -5.86
N VAL A 174 -9.72 -38.44 -7.13
CA VAL A 174 -10.97 -39.10 -7.56
C VAL A 174 -10.86 -40.61 -7.41
N GLY A 175 -9.71 -41.21 -7.76
CA GLY A 175 -9.47 -42.65 -7.60
C GLY A 175 -9.50 -43.15 -6.15
N LYS A 176 -9.16 -42.30 -5.17
CA LYS A 176 -9.27 -42.63 -3.74
C LYS A 176 -10.71 -42.68 -3.24
N TYR A 177 -11.63 -41.95 -3.88
CA TYR A 177 -13.05 -41.94 -3.50
C TYR A 177 -13.89 -43.03 -4.18
N THR A 178 -13.42 -43.60 -5.29
CA THR A 178 -14.16 -44.64 -6.04
C THR A 178 -13.89 -46.08 -5.59
N ILE A 179 -12.87 -46.33 -4.76
CA ILE A 179 -12.47 -47.70 -4.34
C ILE A 179 -12.92 -48.02 -2.90
N GLY A 180 -13.47 -47.05 -2.17
CA GLY A 180 -13.81 -47.17 -0.73
C GLY A 180 -15.27 -47.40 -0.37
N ARG A 181 -16.08 -48.01 -1.25
CA ARG A 181 -17.46 -48.40 -0.90
C ARG A 181 -17.84 -49.68 -1.64
N ASN A 182 -17.48 -50.82 -1.04
CA ASN A 182 -18.14 -52.10 -1.28
C ASN A 182 -18.45 -52.71 0.08
#